data_AF-A0A9D8LEY7-F1
#
_entry.id   AF-A0A9D8LEY7-F1
#
_cell.length_a   1.000
_cell.length_b   1.000
_cell.length_c   1.000
_cell.angle_alpha   90.00
_cell.angle_beta   90.00
_cell.angle_gamma   90.00
#
_symmetry.space_group_name_H-M   'P 1'
#
loop_
_entity.id
_entity.type
_entity.pdbx_description
1 polymer ?
#
loop_
_entity_poly.entity_id
_entity_poly.type
_entity_poly.pdbx_seq_one_letter_code
_entity_poly.pdbx_strand_id
1 'polypeptide(L)'
;MPTFDPADIETHPARQFTLRNVEPPRLTVGDRLSDRIAATVGSWRFIIIQSTILVLWIALNVVGWVQHWDPYPFILLNLALSFQAAFTAPILMMAQNRQAVIDRQKAQLDYDVNLRAQLDIEALHQKLDLLREEDIGRLIRLIELLTRERLGEDTVAATTKGP
;
A
#
# COMPACT_ATOMS: atom_id res chain seq x y z
N MET A 1 -22.14 -26.41 11.84
CA MET A 1 -21.44 -25.12 11.74
C MET A 1 -20.45 -25.22 10.59
N PRO A 2 -20.45 -24.30 9.61
CA PRO A 2 -19.37 -24.26 8.64
C PRO A 2 -18.08 -23.80 9.35
N THR A 3 -17.02 -24.58 9.20
CA THR A 3 -15.68 -24.27 9.71
C THR A 3 -14.98 -23.33 8.73
N PHE A 4 -14.55 -22.17 9.20
CA PHE A 4 -13.78 -21.21 8.42
C PHE A 4 -12.38 -21.78 8.12
N ASP A 5 -12.08 -22.05 6.85
CA ASP A 5 -10.76 -22.49 6.39
C ASP A 5 -9.90 -21.26 6.02
N PRO A 6 -8.72 -21.05 6.63
CA PRO A 6 -7.84 -19.94 6.27
C PRO A 6 -7.40 -19.92 4.80
N ALA A 7 -7.50 -21.04 4.07
CA ALA A 7 -7.21 -21.12 2.64
C ALA A 7 -8.21 -20.32 1.77
N ASP A 8 -9.46 -20.15 2.21
CA ASP A 8 -10.48 -19.40 1.45
C ASP A 8 -10.16 -17.90 1.33
N ILE A 9 -9.34 -17.37 2.25
CA ILE A 9 -8.86 -15.98 2.23
C ILE A 9 -7.91 -15.74 1.04
N GLU A 10 -7.14 -16.75 0.64
CA GLU A 10 -6.16 -16.63 -0.46
C GLU A 10 -6.83 -16.66 -1.84
N THR A 11 -7.95 -17.37 -1.98
CA THR A 11 -8.66 -17.56 -3.25
C THR A 11 -9.74 -16.50 -3.53
N HIS A 12 -9.86 -15.48 -2.68
CA HIS A 12 -10.89 -14.46 -2.85
C HIS A 12 -10.76 -13.74 -4.21
N PRO A 13 -11.81 -13.74 -5.06
CA PRO A 13 -11.76 -13.19 -6.42
C PRO A 13 -11.40 -11.69 -6.44
N ALA A 14 -11.68 -10.98 -5.33
CA ALA A 14 -11.33 -9.57 -5.15
C ALA A 14 -9.82 -9.32 -5.22
N ARG A 15 -8.97 -10.18 -4.65
CA ARG A 15 -7.50 -10.04 -4.73
C ARG A 15 -6.98 -10.32 -6.14
N GLN A 16 -7.54 -11.32 -6.82
CA GLN A 16 -7.10 -11.68 -8.17
C GLN A 16 -7.45 -10.60 -9.21
N PHE A 17 -8.56 -9.87 -9.03
CA PHE A 17 -8.95 -8.79 -9.94
C PHE A 17 -7.99 -7.61 -9.88
N THR A 18 -7.56 -7.19 -8.68
CA THR A 18 -6.62 -6.09 -8.49
C THR A 18 -5.26 -6.39 -9.14
N LEU A 19 -4.75 -7.62 -9.00
CA LEU A 19 -3.45 -8.00 -9.56
C LEU A 19 -3.47 -8.18 -11.09
N ARG A 20 -4.61 -8.58 -11.67
CA ARG A 20 -4.74 -8.78 -13.11
C ARG A 20 -4.70 -7.47 -13.90
N ASN A 21 -5.17 -6.37 -13.31
CA ASN A 21 -5.34 -5.09 -14.01
C ASN A 21 -4.14 -4.14 -13.88
N VAL A 22 -3.12 -4.47 -13.08
CA VAL A 22 -1.89 -3.67 -12.96
C VAL A 22 -0.90 -4.17 -14.00
N GLU A 23 -0.97 -3.61 -15.21
CA GLU A 23 0.02 -3.85 -16.25
C GLU A 23 1.35 -3.19 -15.82
N PRO A 24 2.47 -3.94 -15.71
CA PRO A 24 3.72 -3.35 -15.29
C PRO A 24 4.18 -2.32 -16.32
N PRO A 25 4.53 -1.09 -15.90
CA PRO A 25 4.94 -0.05 -16.83
C PRO A 25 6.16 -0.51 -17.63
N ARG A 26 6.09 -0.36 -18.96
CA ARG A 26 7.19 -0.72 -19.85
C ARG A 26 8.41 0.13 -19.51
N LEU A 27 9.45 -0.51 -18.99
CA LEU A 27 10.68 0.18 -18.58
C LEU A 27 11.52 0.52 -19.82
N THR A 28 11.73 1.81 -20.06
CA THR A 28 12.68 2.26 -21.08
C THR A 28 14.11 2.04 -20.57
N VAL A 29 15.09 1.92 -21.48
CA VAL A 29 16.50 1.77 -21.10
C VAL A 29 16.98 2.96 -20.26
N GLY A 30 16.48 4.18 -20.56
CA GLY A 30 16.73 5.39 -19.78
C GLY A 30 16.18 5.29 -18.35
N ASP A 31 14.97 4.74 -18.16
CA ASP A 31 14.38 4.58 -16.83
C ASP A 31 15.21 3.65 -15.95
N ARG A 32 15.70 2.54 -16.53
CA ARG A 32 16.57 1.59 -15.81
C ARG A 32 17.90 2.21 -15.41
N LEU A 33 18.46 3.09 -16.23
CA LEU A 33 19.70 3.80 -15.93
C LEU A 33 19.48 4.83 -14.82
N SER A 34 18.42 5.64 -14.93
CA SER A 34 18.04 6.64 -13.94
C SER A 34 17.76 6.02 -12.57
N ASP A 35 17.04 4.89 -12.51
CA ASP A 35 16.75 4.19 -11.26
C ASP A 35 18.02 3.69 -10.57
N ARG A 36 18.97 3.13 -11.34
CA ARG A 36 20.26 2.68 -10.80
C ARG A 36 21.10 3.83 -10.28
N ILE A 37 21.15 4.94 -11.02
CA ILE A 37 21.90 6.13 -10.62
C ILE A 37 21.28 6.76 -9.37
N ALA A 38 19.94 6.91 -9.33
CA ALA A 38 19.24 7.44 -8.16
C ALA A 38 19.46 6.58 -6.91
N ALA A 39 19.38 5.25 -7.04
CA ALA A 39 19.66 4.33 -5.94
C ALA A 39 21.12 4.38 -5.47
N THR A 40 22.07 4.64 -6.39
CA THR A 40 23.49 4.73 -6.08
C THR A 40 23.83 6.06 -5.40
N VAL A 41 23.34 7.19 -5.92
CA VAL A 41 23.58 8.53 -5.38
C VAL A 41 22.93 8.72 -4.01
N GLY A 42 21.80 8.05 -3.73
CA GLY A 42 21.14 8.06 -2.42
C GLY A 42 21.77 7.16 -1.35
N SER A 43 22.84 6.41 -1.66
CA SER A 43 23.45 5.46 -0.73
C SER A 43 24.55 6.09 0.13
N TRP A 44 24.56 5.79 1.43
CA TRP A 44 25.65 6.14 2.34
C TRP A 44 27.04 5.68 1.85
N ARG A 45 27.10 4.55 1.13
CA ARG A 45 28.35 4.03 0.56
C ARG A 45 28.93 4.94 -0.52
N PHE A 46 28.09 5.60 -1.32
CA PHE A 46 28.51 6.51 -2.38
C PHE A 46 29.18 7.77 -1.80
N ILE A 47 28.59 8.34 -0.74
CA ILE A 47 29.14 9.51 -0.05
C ILE A 47 30.55 9.22 0.49
N ILE A 48 30.75 8.04 1.10
CA ILE A 48 32.05 7.64 1.65
C ILE A 48 33.10 7.48 0.54
N ILE A 49 32.75 6.79 -0.55
CA ILE A 49 33.68 6.57 -1.68
C ILE A 49 34.07 7.92 -2.32
N GLN A 50 33.09 8.78 -2.60
CA GLN A 50 33.31 10.10 -3.22
C GLN A 50 34.19 10.97 -2.31
N SER A 51 33.90 11.01 -1.01
CA SER A 51 34.71 11.74 -0.02
C SER A 51 36.14 11.21 0.06
N THR A 52 36.32 9.89 0.00
CA THR A 52 37.66 9.25 0.02
C THR A 52 38.46 9.62 -1.22
N ILE A 53 37.84 9.59 -2.41
CA ILE A 53 38.48 10.00 -3.66
C ILE A 53 38.92 11.47 -3.57
N LEU A 54 38.07 12.34 -3.05
CA LEU A 54 38.37 13.77 -2.90
C LEU A 54 39.56 13.99 -1.95
N VAL A 55 39.56 13.33 -0.78
CA VAL A 55 40.68 13.39 0.18
C VAL A 55 41.96 12.84 -0.43
N LEU A 56 41.89 11.71 -1.15
CA LEU A 56 43.04 11.10 -1.81
C LEU A 56 43.61 12.01 -2.90
N TRP A 57 42.74 12.67 -3.69
CA TRP A 57 43.14 13.61 -4.73
C TRP A 57 43.87 14.83 -4.16
N ILE A 58 43.35 15.40 -3.08
CA ILE A 58 44.00 16.50 -2.36
C ILE A 58 45.34 16.02 -1.80
N ALA A 59 45.39 14.87 -1.14
CA ALA A 59 46.62 14.33 -0.56
C ALA A 59 47.70 14.08 -1.62
N LEU A 60 47.34 13.49 -2.77
CA LEU A 60 48.28 13.25 -3.88
C LEU A 60 48.83 14.55 -4.47
N ASN A 61 47.98 15.58 -4.62
CA ASN A 61 48.42 16.90 -5.11
C ASN A 61 49.31 17.65 -4.10
N VAL A 62 48.98 17.60 -2.80
CA VAL A 62 49.72 18.29 -1.74
C VAL A 62 51.05 17.63 -1.41
N VAL A 63 51.13 16.29 -1.46
CA VAL A 63 52.38 15.53 -1.21
C VAL A 63 53.39 15.70 -2.36
N GLY A 64 53.01 16.36 -3.46
CA GLY A 64 53.92 16.71 -4.56
C GLY A 64 54.40 15.48 -5.36
N TRP A 65 53.74 14.34 -5.20
CA TRP A 65 54.11 13.07 -5.86
C TRP A 65 53.96 13.15 -7.39
N VAL A 66 53.11 14.06 -7.88
CA VAL A 66 52.91 14.34 -9.31
C VAL A 66 52.98 15.85 -9.50
N GLN A 67 54.12 16.34 -10.03
CA GLN A 67 54.36 17.68 -10.59
C GLN A 67 53.12 18.60 -10.66
N HIS A 68 52.78 19.31 -9.57
CA HIS A 68 51.77 20.39 -9.44
C HIS A 68 50.67 20.42 -10.52
N TRP A 69 49.98 19.30 -10.75
CA TRP A 69 49.10 19.18 -11.92
C TRP A 69 47.81 20.00 -11.76
N ASP A 70 47.40 20.23 -10.50
CA ASP A 70 46.27 21.09 -10.11
C ASP A 70 46.66 21.98 -8.91
N PRO A 71 47.36 23.12 -9.13
CA PRO A 71 47.72 24.06 -8.08
C PRO A 71 46.49 24.66 -7.40
N TYR A 72 46.63 25.06 -6.14
CA TYR A 72 45.57 25.78 -5.41
C TYR A 72 45.08 26.99 -6.24
N PRO A 73 43.79 27.11 -6.61
CA PRO A 73 42.57 26.61 -5.94
C PRO A 73 41.87 25.40 -6.61
N PHE A 74 42.61 24.41 -7.12
CA PHE A 74 42.08 23.13 -7.66
C PHE A 74 41.02 23.31 -8.78
N ILE A 75 41.41 23.93 -9.90
CA ILE A 75 40.49 24.32 -10.97
C ILE A 75 39.85 23.10 -11.66
N LEU A 76 40.63 22.01 -11.80
CA LEU A 76 40.18 20.81 -12.50
C LEU A 76 39.17 20.03 -11.66
N LEU A 77 39.42 19.91 -10.35
CA LEU A 77 38.49 19.27 -9.43
C LEU A 77 37.18 20.05 -9.35
N ASN A 78 37.25 21.38 -9.29
CA ASN A 78 36.07 22.23 -9.26
C ASN A 78 35.22 22.07 -10.55
N LEU A 79 35.87 22.04 -11.71
CA LEU A 79 35.20 21.80 -12.99
C LEU A 79 34.54 20.42 -13.04
N ALA A 80 35.24 19.37 -12.60
CA ALA A 80 34.73 18.01 -12.58
C ALA A 80 33.51 17.87 -11.66
N LEU A 81 33.55 18.45 -10.45
CA LEU A 81 32.42 18.43 -9.52
C LEU A 81 31.23 19.22 -10.04
N SER A 82 31.47 20.37 -10.66
CA SER A 82 30.41 21.20 -11.28
C SER A 82 29.72 20.44 -12.42
N PHE A 83 30.49 19.79 -13.28
CA PHE A 83 29.96 18.93 -14.34
C PHE A 83 29.19 17.74 -13.79
N GLN A 84 29.72 17.06 -12.76
CA GLN A 84 29.04 15.94 -12.11
C GLN A 84 27.67 16.37 -11.54
N ALA A 85 27.61 17.51 -10.85
CA ALA A 85 26.37 18.04 -10.31
C ALA A 85 25.36 18.39 -11.42
N ALA A 86 25.82 19.04 -12.49
CA ALA A 86 24.99 19.40 -13.63
C ALA A 86 24.34 18.18 -14.31
N PHE A 87 25.04 17.05 -14.41
CA PHE A 87 24.47 15.80 -14.94
C PHE A 87 23.59 15.05 -13.93
N THR A 88 23.90 15.15 -12.64
CA THR A 88 23.15 14.44 -11.60
C THR A 88 21.75 15.03 -11.42
N ALA A 89 21.59 16.35 -11.47
CA ALA A 89 20.32 17.01 -11.21
C ALA A 89 19.17 16.59 -12.17
N PRO A 90 19.35 16.56 -13.50
CA PRO A 90 18.31 16.11 -14.43
C PRO A 90 17.96 14.62 -14.27
N ILE A 91 18.97 13.77 -14.06
CA ILE A 91 18.77 12.32 -13.87
C ILE A 91 17.96 12.08 -12.59
N LEU A 92 18.33 12.76 -11.51
CA LEU A 92 17.61 12.68 -10.25
C LEU A 92 16.18 13.21 -10.40
N MET A 93 15.98 14.31 -11.13
CA MET A 93 14.65 14.86 -11.39
C MET A 93 13.78 13.89 -12.21
N MET A 94 14.35 13.20 -13.20
CA MET A 94 13.65 12.17 -13.98
C MET A 94 13.27 10.97 -13.10
N ALA A 95 14.20 10.49 -12.26
CA ALA A 95 13.92 9.41 -11.32
C ALA A 95 12.83 9.79 -10.31
N GLN A 96 12.88 11.02 -9.78
CA GLN A 96 11.86 11.56 -8.88
C GLN A 96 10.50 11.71 -9.56
N ASN A 97 10.44 12.29 -10.76
CA ASN A 97 9.19 12.45 -11.51
C ASN A 97 8.53 11.10 -11.80
N ARG A 98 9.34 10.10 -12.17
CA ARG A 98 8.87 8.73 -12.39
C ARG A 98 8.34 8.10 -11.10
N GLN A 99 9.07 8.21 -9.99
CA GLN A 99 8.60 7.68 -8.70
C GLN A 99 7.29 8.35 -8.26
N ALA A 100 7.16 9.67 -8.44
CA ALA A 100 5.94 10.39 -8.12
C ALA A 100 4.73 9.93 -8.95
N VAL A 101 4.92 9.54 -10.21
CA VAL A 101 3.85 8.96 -11.05
C VAL A 101 3.42 7.59 -10.52
N ILE A 102 4.39 6.73 -10.17
CA ILE A 102 4.12 5.41 -9.59
C ILE A 102 3.36 5.55 -8.27
N ASP A 103 3.81 6.44 -7.40
CA ASP A 103 3.18 6.69 -6.10
C ASP A 103 1.75 7.22 -6.25
N ARG A 104 1.49 8.10 -7.23
CA ARG A 104 0.14 8.58 -7.55
C ARG A 104 -0.77 7.46 -8.06
N GLN A 105 -0.28 6.62 -8.96
CA GLN A 105 -1.06 5.48 -9.48
C GLN A 105 -1.40 4.49 -8.36
N LYS A 106 -0.43 4.20 -7.50
CA LYS A 106 -0.65 3.35 -6.34
C LYS A 106 -1.69 3.95 -5.39
N ALA A 107 -1.60 5.24 -5.11
CA ALA A 107 -2.59 5.92 -4.26
C ALA A 107 -4.01 5.88 -4.86
N GLN A 108 -4.16 6.01 -6.18
CA GLN A 108 -5.45 5.86 -6.86
C GLN A 108 -6.00 4.44 -6.74
N LEU A 109 -5.17 3.43 -6.97
CA LEU A 109 -5.58 2.03 -6.84
C LEU A 109 -5.99 1.69 -5.40
N ASP A 110 -5.21 2.13 -4.42
CA ASP A 110 -5.50 1.93 -3.00
C ASP A 110 -6.83 2.62 -2.62
N TYR A 111 -7.09 3.81 -3.17
CA TYR A 111 -8.37 4.52 -2.99
C TYR A 111 -9.56 3.74 -3.56
N ASP A 112 -9.48 3.27 -4.80
CA ASP A 112 -10.56 2.54 -5.46
C ASP A 112 -10.87 1.21 -4.74
N VAL A 113 -9.83 0.49 -4.30
CA VAL A 113 -9.99 -0.74 -3.51
C VAL A 113 -10.68 -0.45 -2.18
N ASN A 114 -10.25 0.61 -1.49
CA ASN A 114 -10.85 0.98 -0.20
C ASN A 114 -12.31 1.41 -0.35
N LEU A 115 -12.64 2.22 -1.37
CA LEU A 115 -14.01 2.62 -1.67
C LEU A 115 -14.90 1.39 -1.95
N ARG A 116 -14.38 0.44 -2.74
CA ARG A 116 -15.13 -0.78 -3.03
C ARG A 116 -15.36 -1.64 -1.80
N ALA A 117 -14.34 -1.78 -0.95
CA ALA A 117 -14.48 -2.49 0.32
C ALA A 117 -15.53 -1.83 1.22
N GLN A 118 -15.60 -0.51 1.27
CA GLN A 118 -16.64 0.21 2.03
C GLN A 118 -18.04 -0.11 1.51
N LEU A 119 -18.25 -0.06 0.19
CA LEU A 119 -19.54 -0.40 -0.42
C LEU A 119 -19.95 -1.85 -0.17
N ASP A 120 -19.01 -2.78 -0.28
CA ASP A 120 -19.27 -4.20 -0.01
C ASP A 120 -19.65 -4.43 1.47
N ILE A 121 -19.01 -3.72 2.40
CA ILE A 121 -19.36 -3.75 3.83
C ILE A 121 -20.76 -3.18 4.07
N GLU A 122 -21.10 -2.05 3.44
CA GLU A 122 -22.43 -1.44 3.57
C GLU A 122 -23.53 -2.36 3.03
N ALA A 123 -23.31 -2.97 1.87
CA ALA A 123 -24.23 -3.96 1.31
C ALA A 123 -24.37 -5.20 2.21
N LEU A 124 -23.29 -5.63 2.87
CA LEU A 124 -23.33 -6.72 3.84
C LEU A 124 -24.11 -6.34 5.10
N HIS A 125 -23.97 -5.10 5.57
CA HIS A 125 -24.71 -4.55 6.70
C HIS A 125 -26.21 -4.53 6.42
N GLN A 126 -26.62 -4.02 5.25
CA GLN A 126 -28.03 -4.03 4.83
C GLN A 126 -28.62 -5.45 4.79
N LYS A 127 -27.86 -6.43 4.26
CA LYS A 127 -28.30 -7.83 4.27
C LYS A 127 -28.43 -8.40 5.68
N LEU A 128 -27.49 -8.06 6.56
CA LEU A 128 -27.53 -8.47 7.97
C LEU A 128 -28.76 -7.90 8.68
N ASP A 129 -29.07 -6.62 8.45
CA ASP A 129 -30.23 -5.96 9.04
C ASP A 129 -31.54 -6.58 8.55
N LEU A 130 -31.66 -6.88 7.25
CA LEU A 130 -32.82 -7.58 6.69
C LEU A 130 -33.03 -8.97 7.32
N LEU A 131 -31.96 -9.76 7.44
CA LEU A 131 -32.01 -11.07 8.08
C LEU A 131 -32.41 -10.95 9.56
N ARG A 132 -31.85 -9.96 10.26
CA ARG A 132 -32.15 -9.69 11.67
C ARG A 132 -33.61 -9.31 11.86
N GLU A 133 -34.17 -8.46 11.01
CA GLU A 133 -35.58 -8.06 11.03
C GLU A 133 -36.50 -9.29 10.83
N GLU A 134 -36.16 -10.16 9.88
CA GLU A 134 -36.92 -11.37 9.60
C GLU A 134 -36.90 -12.34 10.80
N ASP A 135 -35.72 -12.58 11.38
CA ASP A 135 -35.55 -13.46 12.54
C ASP A 135 -36.25 -12.91 13.78
N ILE A 136 -36.18 -11.60 14.05
CA ILE A 136 -36.94 -10.95 15.12
C ILE A 136 -38.44 -11.14 14.90
N GLY A 137 -38.93 -10.93 13.67
CA GLY A 137 -40.33 -11.13 13.32
C GLY A 137 -40.80 -12.59 13.47
N ARG A 138 -39.93 -13.58 13.24
CA ARG A 138 -40.23 -14.99 13.53
C ARG A 138 -40.30 -15.27 15.02
N LEU A 139 -39.35 -14.74 15.81
CA LEU A 139 -39.33 -14.91 17.26
C LEU A 139 -40.57 -14.30 17.93
N ILE A 140 -40.99 -13.11 17.51
CA ILE A 140 -42.22 -12.47 18.03
C ILE A 140 -43.44 -13.35 17.75
N ARG A 141 -43.58 -13.87 16.52
CA ARG A 141 -44.70 -14.76 16.16
C ARG A 141 -44.71 -16.04 16.98
N LEU A 142 -43.55 -16.64 17.24
CA LEU A 142 -43.45 -17.84 18.09
C LEU A 142 -43.88 -17.55 19.53
N ILE A 143 -43.45 -16.41 20.11
CA ILE A 143 -43.86 -15.99 21.45
C ILE A 143 -45.38 -15.76 21.51
N GLU A 144 -45.95 -15.11 20.51
CA GLU A 144 -47.39 -14.80 20.48
C GLU A 144 -48.24 -16.09 20.35
N LEU A 145 -47.79 -17.06 19.56
CA LEU A 145 -48.42 -18.38 19.46
C LEU A 145 -48.38 -19.13 20.78
N LEU A 146 -47.22 -19.23 21.42
CA LEU A 146 -47.07 -19.88 22.72
C LEU A 146 -47.91 -19.20 23.81
N THR A 147 -47.98 -17.87 23.78
CA THR A 147 -48.79 -17.09 24.74
C THR A 147 -50.28 -17.36 24.54
N ARG A 148 -50.75 -17.40 23.29
CA ARG A 148 -52.16 -17.72 22.97
C ARG A 148 -52.52 -19.14 23.38
N GLU A 149 -51.63 -20.10 23.14
CA GLU A 149 -51.81 -21.50 23.55
C GLU A 149 -51.91 -21.61 25.08
N ARG A 150 -51.03 -20.94 25.82
CA ARG A 150 -51.07 -20.87 27.28
C ARG A 150 -52.37 -20.25 27.83
N LEU A 151 -52.81 -19.14 27.26
CA LEU A 151 -54.08 -18.50 27.64
C LEU A 151 -55.30 -19.40 27.31
N GLY A 152 -55.22 -20.18 26.24
CA GLY A 152 -56.19 -21.21 25.89
C GLY A 152 -56.22 -22.36 26.90
N GLU A 153 -55.05 -22.86 27.33
CA GLU A 153 -54.97 -23.88 28.39
C GLU A 153 -55.54 -23.39 29.72
N ASP A 154 -55.24 -22.15 30.11
CA ASP A 154 -55.72 -21.59 31.39
C ASP A 154 -57.25 -21.38 31.40
N THR A 155 -57.84 -21.03 30.25
CA THR A 155 -59.30 -20.89 30.10
C THR A 155 -60.02 -22.24 30.08
N VAL A 156 -59.43 -23.27 29.48
CA VAL A 156 -59.95 -24.64 29.52
C VAL A 156 -59.77 -25.27 30.92
N ALA A 157 -58.66 -25.00 31.60
CA ALA A 157 -58.45 -25.44 32.98
C ALA A 157 -59.46 -24.77 33.95
N ALA A 158 -59.83 -23.52 33.71
CA ALA A 158 -60.84 -22.81 34.51
C ALA A 158 -62.28 -23.31 34.26
N THR A 159 -62.62 -23.74 33.03
CA THR A 159 -63.98 -24.23 32.70
C THR A 159 -64.22 -25.68 33.11
N THR A 160 -63.16 -26.50 33.20
CA THR A 160 -63.26 -27.92 33.62
C THR A 160 -63.37 -28.11 35.14
N LYS A 161 -63.20 -27.05 35.93
CA LYS A 161 -63.12 -27.11 37.39
C LYS A 161 -64.36 -26.56 38.12
N GLY A 162 -65.52 -26.54 37.47
CA GLY A 162 -66.77 -26.28 38.18
C GLY A 162 -67.96 -26.99 37.55
N PRO A 163 -69.00 -27.31 38.33
CA PRO A 163 -69.08 -27.39 39.80
C PRO A 163 -68.59 -28.74 40.38
#